data_AF-F4G992-F1
#
_entry.id   AF-F4G992-F1
#
_cell.length_a   1.000
_cell.length_b   1.000
_cell.length_c   1.000
_cell.angle_alpha   90.00
_cell.angle_beta   90.00
_cell.angle_gamma   90.00
#
_symmetry.space_group_name_H-M   'P 1'
#
loop_
_entity.id
_entity.type
_entity.pdbx_description
1 polymer ?
#
loop_
_entity_poly.entity_id
_entity_poly.type
_entity_poly.pdbx_seq_one_letter_code
_entity_poly.pdbx_strand_id
1 'polypeptide(L)'
;MPLCFYTAAMPEPNSAQCPLCGQSNQCAMAAGLAPAQCWCMARPVAPEALQRLPPERRGLACICPHCARPVPAAADMIEHPISEELPCPPTTSK
;
A
#
# COMPACT_ATOMS: atom_id res chain seq x y z
N MET A 1 14.42 -17.32 -40.68
CA MET A 1 13.43 -17.93 -39.77
C MET A 1 13.36 -17.08 -38.52
N PRO A 2 12.34 -16.21 -38.35
CA PRO A 2 12.18 -15.44 -37.13
C PRO A 2 11.62 -16.37 -36.07
N LEU A 3 12.37 -16.60 -34.99
CA LEU A 3 11.82 -17.20 -33.79
C LEU A 3 10.90 -16.16 -33.17
N CYS A 4 9.63 -16.28 -33.52
CA CYS A 4 8.50 -15.61 -32.92
C CYS A 4 8.64 -15.60 -31.39
N PHE A 5 8.67 -14.40 -30.79
CA PHE A 5 7.70 -13.92 -29.80
C PHE A 5 7.22 -14.88 -28.67
N TYR A 6 7.98 -15.92 -28.31
CA TYR A 6 7.63 -16.86 -27.24
C TYR A 6 8.45 -16.62 -25.97
N THR A 7 8.52 -15.38 -25.54
CA THR A 7 8.59 -15.09 -24.11
C THR A 7 7.31 -14.35 -23.76
N ALA A 8 6.20 -15.09 -23.74
CA ALA A 8 5.16 -14.76 -22.80
C ALA A 8 5.84 -14.84 -21.43
N ALA A 9 6.31 -13.71 -20.94
CA ALA A 9 6.96 -13.57 -19.66
C ALA A 9 5.99 -14.14 -18.63
N MET A 10 6.24 -15.38 -18.21
CA MET A 10 5.65 -15.90 -16.99
C MET A 10 5.93 -14.82 -15.95
N PRO A 11 4.92 -14.31 -15.21
CA PRO A 11 5.15 -13.30 -14.21
C PRO A 11 6.14 -13.90 -13.23
N GLU A 12 7.40 -13.52 -13.35
CA GLU A 12 8.44 -14.00 -12.48
C GLU A 12 7.95 -13.57 -11.09
N PRO A 13 7.71 -14.52 -10.16
CA PRO A 13 6.98 -14.28 -8.93
C PRO A 13 7.71 -13.34 -7.96
N ASN A 14 8.72 -12.63 -8.45
CA ASN A 14 9.47 -11.63 -7.74
C ASN A 14 10.21 -10.67 -8.70
N SER A 15 9.49 -9.98 -9.59
CA SER A 15 10.07 -8.86 -10.35
C SER A 15 10.83 -7.94 -9.39
N ALA A 16 12.12 -7.63 -9.63
CA ALA A 16 12.95 -6.81 -8.75
C ALA A 16 12.47 -5.35 -8.56
N GLN A 17 11.32 -5.01 -9.14
CA GLN A 17 10.69 -3.70 -9.15
C GLN A 17 9.38 -3.72 -8.34
N CYS A 18 9.16 -2.66 -7.60
CA CYS A 18 7.97 -2.42 -6.80
C CYS A 18 6.78 -2.11 -7.73
N PRO A 19 5.68 -2.87 -7.69
CA PRO A 19 4.45 -2.59 -8.44
C PRO A 19 3.85 -1.21 -8.22
N LEU A 20 4.09 -0.62 -7.03
CA LEU A 20 3.43 0.62 -6.61
C LEU A 20 4.19 1.88 -7.07
N CYS A 21 5.51 1.79 -7.25
CA CYS A 21 6.33 2.97 -7.57
C CYS A 21 7.40 2.74 -8.66
N GLY A 22 7.53 1.52 -9.19
CA GLY A 22 8.52 1.16 -10.21
C GLY A 22 9.98 1.08 -9.72
N GLN A 23 10.28 1.54 -8.51
CA GLN A 23 11.63 1.48 -7.92
C GLN A 23 11.99 0.05 -7.47
N SER A 24 13.25 -0.20 -7.14
CA SER A 24 13.67 -1.51 -6.60
C SER A 24 12.83 -1.91 -5.38
N ASN A 25 12.34 -3.15 -5.36
CA ASN A 25 11.60 -3.70 -4.23
C ASN A 25 12.51 -4.18 -3.08
N GLN A 26 13.83 -4.18 -3.29
CA GLN A 26 14.84 -4.65 -2.33
C GLN A 26 14.63 -6.10 -1.85
N CYS A 27 13.95 -6.93 -2.64
CA CYS A 27 13.69 -8.31 -2.24
C CYS A 27 14.96 -9.16 -2.34
N ALA A 28 15.38 -9.76 -1.23
CA ALA A 28 16.55 -10.64 -1.20
C ALA A 28 16.39 -11.83 -2.16
N MET A 29 15.20 -12.45 -2.22
CA MET A 29 14.95 -13.57 -3.14
C MET A 29 15.08 -13.17 -4.61
N ALA A 30 14.72 -11.93 -4.99
CA ALA A 30 14.86 -11.44 -6.37
C ALA A 30 16.34 -11.18 -6.71
N ALA A 31 17.15 -10.88 -5.70
CA ALA A 31 18.58 -10.72 -5.80
C ALA A 31 19.36 -12.05 -5.70
N GLY A 32 18.67 -13.20 -5.61
CA GLY A 32 19.31 -14.51 -5.42
C GLY A 32 19.90 -14.74 -4.03
N LEU A 33 19.47 -13.96 -3.05
CA LEU A 33 19.89 -14.04 -1.65
C LEU A 33 18.87 -14.79 -0.78
N ALA A 34 19.27 -15.19 0.42
CA ALA A 34 18.41 -15.96 1.31
C ALA A 34 17.20 -15.13 1.79
N PRO A 35 15.99 -15.73 1.94
CA PRO A 35 14.80 -15.01 2.39
C PRO A 35 14.99 -14.29 3.74
N ALA A 36 15.79 -14.88 4.64
CA ALA A 36 16.14 -14.30 5.94
C ALA A 36 16.88 -12.95 5.83
N GLN A 37 17.48 -12.64 4.68
CA GLN A 37 18.16 -11.37 4.41
C GLN A 37 17.21 -10.32 3.82
N CYS A 38 15.95 -10.64 3.56
CA CYS A 38 15.00 -9.69 3.00
C CYS A 38 14.61 -8.63 4.04
N TRP A 39 14.53 -7.37 3.62
CA TRP A 39 14.14 -6.27 4.51
C TRP A 39 12.80 -6.51 5.20
N CYS A 40 11.86 -7.20 4.53
CA CYS A 40 10.52 -7.46 5.06
C CYS A 40 10.51 -8.47 6.21
N MET A 41 11.56 -9.28 6.37
CA MET A 41 11.71 -10.16 7.54
C MET A 41 12.07 -9.36 8.80
N ALA A 42 12.68 -8.17 8.65
CA ALA A 42 13.15 -7.34 9.75
C ALA A 42 12.24 -6.12 10.04
N ARG A 43 11.30 -5.80 9.14
CA ARG A 43 10.47 -4.58 9.22
C ARG A 43 9.01 -4.92 8.94
N PRO A 44 8.06 -4.34 9.70
CA PRO A 44 6.65 -4.59 9.47
C PRO A 44 6.21 -4.06 8.10
N VAL A 45 5.34 -4.83 7.44
CA VAL A 45 4.68 -4.46 6.20
C VAL A 45 3.22 -4.13 6.51
N ALA A 46 2.78 -2.91 6.22
CA ALA A 46 1.42 -2.50 6.51
C ALA A 46 0.40 -3.30 5.67
N PRO A 47 -0.64 -3.91 6.26
CA PRO A 47 -1.68 -4.61 5.52
C PRO A 47 -2.37 -3.72 4.48
N GLU A 48 -2.57 -2.44 4.80
CA GLU A 48 -3.15 -1.43 3.91
C GLU A 48 -2.26 -1.22 2.67
N ALA A 49 -0.94 -1.37 2.82
CA ALA A 49 -0.03 -1.28 1.70
C ALA A 49 -0.19 -2.45 0.71
N LEU A 50 -0.46 -3.65 1.21
CA LEU A 50 -0.72 -4.84 0.40
C LEU A 50 -2.07 -4.76 -0.31
N GLN A 51 -3.07 -4.15 0.32
CA GLN A 51 -4.39 -3.93 -0.28
C GLN A 51 -4.34 -3.02 -1.51
N ARG A 52 -3.38 -2.08 -1.57
CA ARG A 52 -3.13 -1.22 -2.75
C ARG A 52 -2.64 -1.96 -3.99
N LEU A 53 -2.16 -3.20 -3.84
CA LEU A 53 -1.74 -3.99 -4.99
C LEU A 53 -2.94 -4.40 -5.84
N PRO A 54 -2.82 -4.40 -7.18
CA PRO A 54 -3.78 -5.08 -8.05
C PRO A 54 -3.95 -6.54 -7.60
N PRO A 55 -5.17 -7.09 -7.66
CA PRO A 55 -5.43 -8.47 -7.21
C PRO A 55 -4.53 -9.49 -7.91
N GLU A 56 -4.18 -9.26 -9.16
CA GLU A 56 -3.30 -10.12 -9.97
C GLU A 56 -1.84 -10.09 -9.49
N ARG A 57 -1.45 -9.13 -8.63
CA ARG A 57 -0.07 -9.00 -8.11
C ARG A 57 0.03 -9.31 -6.62
N ARG A 58 -1.09 -9.51 -5.91
CA ARG A 58 -1.10 -9.85 -4.48
C ARG A 58 -0.52 -11.25 -4.28
N GLY A 59 0.42 -11.38 -3.33
CA GLY A 59 1.12 -12.65 -3.07
C GLY A 59 2.12 -13.07 -4.13
N LEU A 60 2.22 -12.33 -5.24
CA LEU A 60 3.11 -12.64 -6.38
C LEU A 60 4.20 -11.61 -6.62
N ALA A 61 4.15 -10.43 -5.98
CA ALA A 61 5.16 -9.39 -6.14
C ALA A 61 5.50 -8.73 -4.80
N CYS A 62 6.79 -8.53 -4.54
CA CYS A 62 7.24 -7.78 -3.38
C CYS A 62 7.13 -6.26 -3.63
N ILE A 63 6.74 -5.52 -2.58
CA ILE A 63 6.77 -4.04 -2.55
C ILE A 63 8.10 -3.55 -1.96
N CYS A 64 8.42 -2.27 -2.09
CA CYS A 64 9.62 -1.69 -1.48
C CYS A 64 9.35 -1.19 -0.04
N PRO A 65 10.40 -0.98 0.79
CA PRO A 65 10.25 -0.49 2.17
C PRO A 65 9.47 0.83 2.27
N HIS A 66 9.61 1.71 1.28
CA HIS A 66 8.89 2.98 1.25
C HIS A 66 7.38 2.75 1.06
N CYS A 67 7.00 1.93 0.08
CA CYS A 67 5.61 1.62 -0.22
C CYS A 67 4.98 0.66 0.79
N ALA A 68 5.76 -0.01 1.64
CA ALA A 68 5.28 -0.86 2.72
C ALA A 68 4.76 -0.08 3.93
N ARG A 69 4.98 1.23 3.96
CA ARG A 69 4.48 2.09 5.04
C ARG A 69 2.96 2.30 4.90
N PRO A 70 2.25 2.47 6.03
CA PRO A 70 0.90 3.00 5.98
C PRO A 70 0.99 4.39 5.33
N VAL A 71 0.14 4.62 4.34
CA VAL A 71 -0.16 6.00 3.95
C VAL A 71 -1.09 6.49 5.05
N PRO A 72 -0.92 7.71 5.59
CA PRO A 72 -1.97 8.27 6.42
C PRO A 72 -3.23 8.21 5.57
N ALA A 73 -4.16 7.30 5.92
CA ALA A 73 -5.54 7.48 5.54
C ALA A 73 -5.80 8.93 5.86
N ALA A 74 -6.27 9.72 4.88
CA ALA A 74 -6.70 11.08 5.14
C ALA A 74 -7.52 10.98 6.42
N ALA A 75 -6.91 11.41 7.53
CA ALA A 75 -7.50 11.28 8.84
C ALA A 75 -8.78 12.07 8.67
N ASP A 76 -9.88 11.36 8.79
CA ASP A 76 -11.23 11.80 8.52
C ASP A 76 -11.38 13.25 8.98
N MET A 77 -11.34 14.17 8.03
CA MET A 77 -12.00 15.46 8.21
C MET A 77 -13.48 15.19 7.96
N ILE A 78 -14.12 14.58 8.96
CA ILE A 78 -15.54 14.72 9.29
C ILE A 78 -15.53 14.76 10.83
N GLU A 79 -15.33 15.95 11.38
CA GLU A 79 -16.42 16.77 11.94
C GLU A 79 -16.99 16.09 13.19
N HIS A 80 -16.79 16.67 14.37
CA HIS A 80 -17.69 16.43 15.49
C HIS A 80 -19.02 17.12 15.14
N PRO A 81 -20.08 16.41 14.72
CA PRO A 81 -21.37 17.02 14.52
C PRO A 81 -22.10 16.87 15.85
N ILE A 82 -21.98 17.87 16.73
CA ILE A 82 -23.14 18.27 17.51
C ILE A 82 -23.47 19.71 17.15
N SER A 83 -24.26 19.83 16.08
CA SER A 83 -25.34 20.79 16.04
C SER A 83 -26.14 20.68 17.34
N GLU A 84 -25.80 21.48 18.34
CA GLU A 84 -26.81 22.04 19.23
C GLU A 84 -27.17 23.42 18.66
N GLU A 85 -27.86 23.40 17.53
CA GLU A 85 -28.47 24.57 16.94
C GLU A 85 -29.89 24.73 17.51
N LEU A 86 -30.01 25.50 18.62
CA LEU A 86 -31.10 26.46 18.97
C LEU A 86 -32.60 26.00 18.90
N PRO A 87 -33.62 26.79 19.30
CA PRO A 87 -33.81 27.89 20.27
C PRO A 87 -34.97 27.55 21.27
N CYS A 88 -35.34 28.34 22.29
CA CYS A 88 -36.20 29.54 22.18
C CYS A 88 -36.44 30.24 23.54
N PRO A 89 -36.88 31.52 23.52
CA PRO A 89 -36.79 32.56 24.57
C PRO A 89 -38.10 32.59 25.40
N PRO A 90 -38.54 33.70 26.05
CA PRO A 90 -37.89 34.88 26.64
C PRO A 90 -38.21 34.98 28.14
N THR A 91 -37.50 35.82 28.91
CA THR A 91 -38.20 36.61 29.95
C THR A 91 -37.58 37.99 30.09
N THR A 92 -38.35 38.96 29.63
CA THR A 92 -38.23 40.40 29.79
C THR A 92 -38.35 40.84 31.25
N SER A 93 -37.74 42.00 31.54
CA SER A 93 -37.97 42.93 32.67
C SER A 93 -37.40 42.52 34.03
N LYS A 94 -36.65 43.39 34.70
CA LYS A 94 -36.76 44.85 34.82
C LYS A 94 -35.41 45.51 35.07
#